data_AF-A0A358DZP2-F1
#
_entry.id   AF-A0A358DZP2-F1
#
_cell.length_a   1.000
_cell.length_b   1.000
_cell.length_c   1.000
_cell.angle_alpha   90.00
_cell.angle_beta   90.00
_cell.angle_gamma   90.00
#
_symmetry.space_group_name_H-M   'P 1'
#
loop_
_entity.id
_entity.type
_entity.pdbx_description
1 polymer ?
#
loop_
_entity_poly.entity_id
_entity_poly.type
_entity_poly.pdbx_seq_one_letter_code
_entity_poly.pdbx_strand_id
1 'polypeptide(L)'
;DIVTDKQTMTLDVSKEGRFTVPTERALKLANAYVRIDLKEAANLCDMSVQLETQPSYLKPHYTVEELNFLYAQYEAFFNEMGSFLSFLMPSVTGLMIQFNDENLDYITPEGLPINNGVLQLNEDWLKDAKGITLPEAPLRITALASS
;
A
#
# COMPACT_ATOMS: atom_id res chain seq x y z
N ASP A 1 7.24 17.36 -7.94
CA ASP A 1 7.11 18.30 -6.80
C ASP A 1 5.67 18.42 -6.33
N ILE A 2 5.48 18.82 -5.07
CA ILE A 2 4.21 19.34 -4.55
C ILE A 2 4.27 20.85 -4.58
N VAL A 3 3.32 21.46 -5.28
CA VAL A 3 3.25 22.91 -5.46
C VAL A 3 2.04 23.45 -4.71
N THR A 4 2.27 24.49 -3.92
CA THR A 4 1.24 25.32 -3.27
C THR A 4 1.45 26.77 -3.67
N ASP A 5 0.51 27.64 -3.32
CA ASP A 5 0.65 29.09 -3.56
C ASP A 5 1.86 29.73 -2.85
N LYS A 6 2.43 29.07 -1.83
CA LYS A 6 3.49 29.64 -0.97
C LYS A 6 4.83 28.91 -1.05
N GLN A 7 4.82 27.62 -1.39
CA GLN A 7 6.02 26.79 -1.38
C GLN A 7 5.94 25.66 -2.42
N THR A 8 7.11 25.27 -2.91
CA THR A 8 7.30 24.04 -3.70
C THR A 8 8.14 23.08 -2.87
N MET A 9 7.65 21.86 -2.70
CA MET A 9 8.33 20.78 -1.96
C MET A 9 8.74 19.70 -2.95
N THR A 10 10.02 19.30 -2.92
CA THR A 10 10.52 18.22 -3.76
C THR A 10 9.96 16.88 -3.28
N LEU A 11 9.60 16.00 -4.22
CA LEU A 11 9.22 14.62 -3.95
C LEU A 11 10.39 13.72 -4.33
N ASP A 12 10.81 12.87 -3.41
CA ASP A 12 11.81 11.84 -3.72
C ASP A 12 11.17 10.72 -4.52
N VAL A 13 11.75 10.44 -5.69
CA VAL A 13 11.33 9.34 -6.56
C VAL A 13 12.25 8.15 -6.30
N SER A 14 11.66 7.02 -5.94
CA SER A 14 12.38 5.77 -5.70
C SER A 14 12.97 5.21 -7.00
N LYS A 15 13.87 4.23 -6.86
CA LYS A 15 14.44 3.52 -8.02
C LYS A 15 13.38 2.79 -8.86
N GLU A 16 12.22 2.51 -8.28
CA GLU A 16 11.08 1.87 -8.96
C GLU A 16 10.18 2.90 -9.68
N GLY A 17 10.57 4.17 -9.71
CA GLY A 17 9.75 5.23 -10.30
C GLY A 17 8.53 5.62 -9.46
N ARG A 18 8.54 5.31 -8.16
CA ARG A 18 7.43 5.58 -7.23
C ARG A 18 7.74 6.79 -6.35
N PHE A 19 6.71 7.52 -5.94
CA PHE A 19 6.84 8.59 -4.94
C PHE A 19 5.63 8.58 -4.02
N THR A 20 5.83 8.96 -2.77
CA THR A 20 4.76 9.03 -1.77
C THR A 20 4.31 10.47 -1.60
N VAL A 21 3.00 10.70 -1.70
CA VAL A 21 2.42 12.02 -1.43
C VAL A 21 2.09 12.09 0.07
N PRO A 22 2.67 13.04 0.83
CA PRO A 22 2.41 13.20 2.24
C PRO A 22 0.96 13.66 2.47
N THR A 23 0.26 12.98 3.37
CA THR A 23 -1.07 13.36 3.82
C THR A 23 -0.97 14.40 4.93
N GLU A 24 -0.70 15.66 4.56
CA GLU A 24 -0.72 16.78 5.50
C GLU A 24 -1.99 17.62 5.36
N ARG A 25 -2.66 17.89 6.49
CA ARG A 25 -3.85 18.76 6.52
C ARG A 25 -3.55 20.17 5.97
N ALA A 26 -2.31 20.64 6.15
CA ALA A 26 -1.84 21.91 5.61
C ALA A 26 -1.81 21.92 4.07
N LEU A 27 -1.43 20.82 3.43
CA LEU A 27 -1.41 20.71 1.95
C LEU A 27 -2.83 20.72 1.37
N LYS A 28 -3.79 20.06 2.04
CA LYS A 28 -5.21 20.12 1.66
C LYS A 28 -5.79 21.53 1.76
N LEU A 29 -5.39 22.30 2.78
CA LEU A 29 -5.83 23.69 2.96
C LEU A 29 -5.15 24.67 2.00
N ALA A 30 -3.95 24.32 1.51
CA ALA A 30 -3.15 25.13 0.60
C ALA A 30 -3.42 24.86 -0.89
N ASN A 31 -4.49 24.12 -1.23
CA ASN A 31 -4.82 23.70 -2.59
C ASN A 31 -3.61 23.09 -3.33
N ALA A 32 -2.83 22.28 -2.63
CA ALA A 32 -1.62 21.70 -3.18
C ALA A 32 -1.93 20.81 -4.38
N TYR A 33 -1.10 20.88 -5.43
CA TYR A 33 -1.14 19.95 -6.56
C TYR A 33 0.24 19.33 -6.79
N VAL A 34 0.23 18.10 -7.32
CA VAL A 34 1.47 17.42 -7.72
C VAL A 34 1.82 17.86 -9.15
N ARG A 35 3.00 18.44 -9.32
CA ARG A 35 3.57 18.74 -10.64
C ARG A 35 4.59 17.66 -11.00
N ILE A 36 4.36 17.02 -12.14
CA ILE A 36 5.21 15.98 -12.70
C ILE A 36 5.82 16.51 -13.99
N ASP A 37 7.14 16.68 -14.00
CA ASP A 37 7.88 17.00 -15.23
C ASP A 37 8.36 15.71 -15.86
N LEU A 38 7.78 15.38 -17.01
CA LEU A 38 8.17 14.23 -17.82
C LEU A 38 9.24 14.66 -18.83
N LYS A 39 10.33 13.90 -18.93
CA LYS A 39 11.34 14.10 -19.97
C LYS A 39 10.85 13.68 -21.35
N GLU A 40 9.90 12.76 -21.39
CA GLU A 40 9.33 12.17 -22.59
C GLU A 40 7.88 12.63 -22.77
N ALA A 41 7.30 12.37 -23.94
CA ALA A 41 5.92 12.74 -24.21
C ALA A 41 4.96 12.00 -23.28
N ALA A 42 3.97 12.72 -22.72
CA ALA A 42 3.06 12.18 -21.70
C ALA A 42 2.29 10.93 -22.13
N ASN A 43 2.07 10.75 -23.43
CA ASN A 43 1.40 9.56 -23.99
C ASN A 43 2.25 8.28 -23.94
N LEU A 44 3.51 8.36 -23.51
CA LEU A 44 4.41 7.23 -23.30
C LEU A 44 4.51 6.81 -21.83
N CYS A 45 3.98 7.63 -20.90
CA CYS A 45 4.01 7.35 -19.47
C CYS A 45 2.61 6.99 -18.96
N ASP A 46 2.47 5.77 -18.44
CA ASP A 46 1.29 5.38 -17.67
C ASP A 46 1.52 5.70 -16.18
N MET A 47 0.49 6.23 -15.51
CA MET A 47 0.56 6.59 -14.10
C MET A 47 -0.55 5.88 -13.35
N SER A 48 -0.17 5.04 -12.39
CA SER A 48 -1.08 4.38 -11.48
C SER A 48 -0.89 4.90 -10.06
N VAL A 49 -1.98 4.87 -9.29
CA VAL A 49 -1.95 5.17 -7.86
C VAL A 49 -2.18 3.87 -7.12
N GLN A 50 -1.33 3.59 -6.14
CA GLN A 50 -1.43 2.44 -5.27
C GLN A 50 -1.44 2.90 -3.82
N LEU A 51 -2.30 2.28 -3.02
CA LEU A 51 -2.35 2.50 -1.58
C LEU A 51 -1.38 1.54 -0.91
N GLU A 52 -0.60 2.09 0.02
CA GLU A 52 0.37 1.33 0.78
C GLU A 52 0.21 1.66 2.28
N THR A 53 0.51 0.68 3.11
CA THR A 53 0.51 0.83 4.57
C THR A 53 1.61 1.83 4.96
N GLN A 54 1.31 2.69 5.94
CA GLN A 54 2.28 3.68 6.41
C GLN A 54 3.56 2.99 6.91
N PRO A 55 4.76 3.58 6.65
CA PRO A 55 6.03 2.98 7.05
C PRO A 55 6.16 2.67 8.54
N SER A 56 5.48 3.45 9.41
CA SER A 56 5.45 3.24 10.87
C SER A 56 4.78 1.93 11.30
N TYR A 57 3.99 1.32 10.43
CA TYR A 57 3.32 0.04 10.67
C TYR A 57 4.03 -1.14 9.99
N LEU A 58 5.15 -0.90 9.29
CA LEU A 58 5.95 -1.97 8.66
C LEU A 58 6.93 -2.54 9.68
N LYS A 59 6.66 -3.77 10.13
CA LYS A 59 7.44 -4.45 11.17
C LYS A 59 7.42 -5.96 10.96
N PRO A 60 8.37 -6.71 11.53
CA PRO A 60 8.47 -8.15 11.28
C PRO A 60 7.44 -9.01 12.05
N HIS A 61 6.79 -8.47 13.08
CA HIS A 61 5.85 -9.22 13.91
C HIS A 61 4.53 -8.48 14.00
N TYR A 62 3.43 -9.15 13.69
CA TYR A 62 2.08 -8.59 13.78
C TYR A 62 1.20 -9.44 14.67
N THR A 63 0.44 -8.78 15.55
CA THR A 63 -0.67 -9.42 16.24
C THR A 63 -1.90 -9.50 15.33
N VAL A 64 -2.88 -10.32 15.70
CA VAL A 64 -4.14 -10.42 14.95
C VAL A 64 -4.89 -9.09 14.93
N GLU A 65 -4.85 -8.32 16.01
CA GLU A 65 -5.51 -7.01 16.10
C GLU A 65 -4.90 -6.02 15.11
N GLU A 66 -3.58 -6.09 14.91
CA GLU A 66 -2.86 -5.21 13.98
C GLU A 66 -3.13 -5.60 12.53
N LEU A 67 -3.18 -6.89 12.22
CA LEU A 67 -3.55 -7.37 10.90
C LEU A 67 -4.99 -6.98 10.55
N ASN A 68 -5.92 -7.17 11.50
CA ASN A 68 -7.31 -6.77 11.33
C ASN A 68 -7.47 -5.25 11.21
N PHE A 69 -6.67 -4.48 11.95
CA PHE A 69 -6.62 -3.03 11.80
C PHE A 69 -6.19 -2.63 10.39
N LEU A 70 -5.09 -3.20 9.88
CA LEU A 70 -4.62 -2.89 8.52
C LEU A 70 -5.67 -3.27 7.46
N TYR A 71 -6.27 -4.46 7.59
CA TYR A 71 -7.31 -4.93 6.69
C TYR A 71 -8.53 -4.00 6.69
N ALA A 72 -9.07 -3.67 7.86
CA ALA A 72 -10.23 -2.80 8.00
C ALA A 72 -9.99 -1.38 7.43
N GLN A 73 -8.77 -0.87 7.53
CA GLN A 73 -8.40 0.43 6.94
C GLN A 73 -8.44 0.39 5.41
N TYR A 74 -8.00 -0.71 4.79
CA TYR A 74 -8.15 -0.88 3.34
C TYR A 74 -9.61 -1.03 2.95
N GLU A 75 -10.38 -1.85 3.65
CA GLU A 75 -11.81 -2.02 3.40
C GLU A 75 -12.58 -0.69 3.49
N ALA A 76 -12.34 0.08 4.56
CA ALA A 76 -12.95 1.40 4.76
C ALA A 76 -12.59 2.37 3.62
N PHE A 77 -11.33 2.41 3.20
CA PHE A 77 -10.89 3.30 2.14
C PHE A 77 -11.53 2.95 0.78
N PHE A 78 -11.53 1.66 0.42
CA PHE A 78 -12.20 1.20 -0.81
C PHE A 78 -13.70 1.49 -0.72
N ASN A 79 -14.35 1.30 0.42
CA ASN A 79 -15.77 1.65 0.59
C ASN A 79 -16.04 3.15 0.46
N GLU A 80 -15.19 4.02 1.01
CA GLU A 80 -15.34 5.48 0.91
C GLU A 80 -15.11 6.02 -0.50
N MET A 81 -14.17 5.43 -1.25
CA MET A 81 -14.00 5.75 -2.67
C MET A 81 -15.20 5.34 -3.53
N GLY A 82 -15.99 4.36 -3.07
CA GLY A 82 -17.10 3.74 -3.78
C GLY A 82 -18.42 4.49 -3.69
N SER A 83 -18.42 5.81 -3.51
CA SER A 83 -19.66 6.60 -3.49
C SER A 83 -20.54 6.26 -4.71
N PHE A 84 -21.81 5.90 -4.45
CA PHE A 84 -22.86 5.55 -5.42
C PHE A 84 -22.62 4.35 -6.38
N LEU A 85 -21.38 3.92 -6.65
CA LEU A 85 -21.03 2.80 -7.56
C LEU A 85 -20.12 1.73 -6.92
N SER A 86 -20.07 1.62 -5.59
CA SER A 86 -19.24 0.66 -4.84
C SER A 86 -19.38 -0.79 -5.31
N PHE A 87 -20.54 -1.19 -5.86
CA PHE A 87 -20.79 -2.53 -6.41
C PHE A 87 -19.95 -2.88 -7.65
N LEU A 88 -19.28 -1.90 -8.27
CA LEU A 88 -18.39 -2.10 -9.42
C LEU A 88 -16.91 -2.05 -9.04
N MET A 89 -16.60 -1.77 -7.77
CA MET A 89 -15.21 -1.70 -7.32
C MET A 89 -14.71 -3.05 -6.83
N PRO A 90 -13.42 -3.36 -7.07
CA PRO A 90 -12.81 -4.57 -6.53
C PRO A 90 -12.98 -4.63 -5.02
N SER A 91 -13.40 -5.78 -4.50
CA SER A 91 -13.44 -6.01 -3.05
C SER A 91 -12.04 -6.33 -2.54
N VAL A 92 -11.71 -5.82 -1.35
CA VAL A 92 -10.49 -6.22 -0.64
C VAL A 92 -10.72 -7.65 -0.13
N THR A 93 -9.90 -8.59 -0.60
CA THR A 93 -9.97 -10.02 -0.24
C THR A 93 -8.81 -10.47 0.64
N GLY A 94 -7.95 -9.53 1.05
CA GLY A 94 -6.81 -9.83 1.90
C GLY A 94 -5.76 -8.73 1.91
N LEU A 95 -4.60 -9.07 2.45
CA LEU A 95 -3.39 -8.25 2.45
C LEU A 95 -2.32 -8.92 1.59
N MET A 96 -1.64 -8.11 0.79
CA MET A 96 -0.44 -8.52 0.07
C MET A 96 0.77 -7.87 0.74
N ILE A 97 1.72 -8.69 1.17
CA ILE A 97 2.96 -8.28 1.82
C ILE A 97 4.09 -8.53 0.84
N GLN A 98 4.88 -7.49 0.55
CA GLN A 98 6.01 -7.56 -0.37
C GLN A 98 7.30 -7.27 0.38
N PHE A 99 8.33 -8.05 0.09
CA PHE A 99 9.66 -7.94 0.69
C PHE A 99 10.63 -7.25 -0.26
N ASN A 100 11.76 -6.78 0.27
CA ASN A 100 12.76 -6.13 -0.55
C ASN A 100 13.57 -7.14 -1.40
N ASP A 101 13.68 -8.38 -0.94
CA ASP A 101 14.25 -9.48 -1.72
C ASP A 101 13.18 -10.16 -2.58
N GLU A 102 13.21 -9.90 -3.89
CA GLU A 102 12.32 -10.48 -4.89
C GLU A 102 12.51 -12.00 -5.09
N ASN A 103 13.59 -12.59 -4.55
CA ASN A 103 13.85 -14.03 -4.63
C ASN A 103 13.65 -14.73 -3.28
N LEU A 104 13.03 -14.05 -2.31
CA LEU A 104 12.76 -14.62 -0.99
C LEU A 104 11.69 -15.71 -1.09
N ASP A 105 12.13 -16.95 -0.91
CA ASP A 105 11.28 -18.12 -0.71
C ASP A 105 11.40 -18.60 0.73
N TYR A 106 10.31 -18.53 1.49
CA TYR A 106 10.30 -18.82 2.92
C TYR A 106 8.93 -19.35 3.37
N ILE A 107 8.89 -20.22 4.38
CA ILE A 107 7.63 -20.65 5.01
C ILE A 107 7.62 -20.10 6.43
N THR A 108 6.61 -19.27 6.75
CA THR A 108 6.49 -18.69 8.09
C THR A 108 6.21 -19.77 9.14
N PRO A 109 6.47 -19.51 10.44
CA PRO A 109 6.12 -20.44 11.51
C PRO A 109 4.65 -20.85 11.52
N GLU A 110 3.77 -20.00 10.98
CA GLU A 110 2.33 -20.21 10.84
C GLU A 110 1.97 -21.03 9.58
N GLY A 111 2.97 -21.49 8.82
CA GLY A 111 2.79 -22.34 7.65
C GLY A 111 2.43 -21.59 6.36
N LEU A 112 2.62 -20.27 6.33
CA LEU A 112 2.32 -19.46 5.15
C LEU A 112 3.55 -19.35 4.23
N PRO A 113 3.40 -19.61 2.93
CA PRO A 113 4.50 -19.48 1.99
C PRO A 113 4.68 -18.03 1.54
N ILE A 114 5.92 -17.56 1.58
CA ILE A 114 6.45 -16.41 0.87
C ILE A 114 7.09 -16.96 -0.40
N ASN A 115 6.64 -16.53 -1.56
CA ASN A 115 7.19 -16.95 -2.85
C ASN A 115 7.63 -15.72 -3.64
N ASN A 116 8.86 -15.72 -4.13
CA ASN A 116 9.45 -14.60 -4.87
C ASN A 116 9.22 -13.25 -4.16
N GLY A 117 9.47 -13.19 -2.85
CA GLY A 117 9.31 -11.96 -2.07
C GLY A 117 7.87 -11.49 -1.87
N VAL A 118 6.87 -12.35 -2.14
CA VAL A 118 5.45 -12.01 -1.95
C VAL A 118 4.77 -13.01 -1.03
N LEU A 119 4.05 -12.48 -0.04
CA LEU A 119 3.18 -13.21 0.86
C LEU A 119 1.75 -12.68 0.73
N GLN A 120 0.80 -13.59 0.56
CA GLN A 120 -0.62 -13.26 0.47
C GLN A 120 -1.36 -13.77 1.71
N LEU A 121 -2.06 -12.86 2.39
CA LEU A 121 -2.90 -13.15 3.54
C LEU A 121 -4.36 -12.96 3.12
N ASN A 122 -5.04 -14.05 2.84
CA ASN A 122 -6.44 -14.00 2.43
C ASN A 122 -7.36 -13.71 3.62
N GLU A 123 -8.55 -13.18 3.35
CA GLU A 123 -9.56 -12.85 4.36
C GLU A 123 -9.88 -14.05 5.28
N ASP A 124 -10.03 -15.25 4.72
CA ASP A 124 -10.32 -16.47 5.50
C ASP A 124 -9.21 -16.77 6.52
N TRP A 125 -7.95 -16.57 6.13
CA TRP A 125 -6.83 -16.76 7.05
C TRP A 125 -6.78 -15.65 8.10
N LEU A 126 -7.05 -14.40 7.72
CA LEU A 126 -7.05 -13.25 8.64
C LEU A 126 -8.09 -13.40 9.76
N LYS A 127 -9.25 -13.99 9.47
CA LYS A 127 -10.32 -14.25 10.45
C LYS A 127 -9.90 -15.19 11.59
N ASP A 128 -9.08 -16.19 11.27
CA ASP A 128 -8.65 -17.23 12.22
C ASP A 128 -7.19 -17.05 12.70
N ALA A 129 -6.50 -16.01 12.21
CA ALA A 129 -5.11 -15.76 12.50
C ALA A 129 -4.89 -15.47 13.99
N LYS A 130 -3.73 -15.87 14.51
CA LYS A 130 -3.25 -15.48 15.85
C LYS A 130 -2.17 -14.40 15.79
N GLY A 131 -1.88 -13.90 14.60
CA GLY A 131 -0.71 -13.08 14.27
C GLY A 131 0.19 -13.78 13.26
N ILE A 132 1.26 -13.09 12.85
CA ILE A 132 2.27 -13.63 11.93
C ILE A 132 3.67 -13.15 12.29
N THR A 133 4.63 -14.04 12.12
CA THR A 133 6.05 -13.77 12.26
C THR A 133 6.72 -13.82 10.89
N LEU A 134 7.23 -12.67 10.44
CA LEU A 134 7.91 -12.51 9.16
C LEU A 134 9.43 -12.65 9.33
N PRO A 135 10.16 -13.11 8.29
CA PRO A 135 11.62 -13.25 8.36
C PRO A 135 12.33 -11.88 8.46
N GLU A 136 11.74 -10.84 7.87
CA GLU A 136 12.21 -9.46 7.92
C GLU A 136 11.04 -8.48 7.89
N ALA A 137 11.30 -7.19 8.11
CA ALA A 137 10.28 -6.17 7.93
C ALA A 137 9.92 -6.07 6.43
N PRO A 138 8.63 -6.04 6.08
CA PRO A 138 8.24 -5.96 4.69
C PRO A 138 8.62 -4.61 4.08
N LEU A 139 8.88 -4.62 2.78
CA LEU A 139 9.07 -3.39 2.00
C LEU A 139 7.77 -2.59 1.95
N ARG A 140 6.64 -3.28 1.76
CA ARG A 140 5.30 -2.68 1.77
C ARG A 140 4.22 -3.71 2.02
N ILE A 141 3.07 -3.21 2.44
CA ILE A 141 1.83 -3.96 2.54
C ILE A 141 0.77 -3.20 1.74
N THR A 142 0.01 -3.90 0.89
CA THR A 142 -1.09 -3.34 0.10
C THR A 142 -2.33 -4.22 0.23
N ALA A 143 -3.48 -3.71 -0.21
CA ALA A 143 -4.67 -4.55 -0.36
C ALA A 143 -4.44 -5.64 -1.43
N LEU A 144 -4.89 -6.85 -1.15
CA LEU A 144 -5.20 -7.84 -2.18
C LEU A 144 -6.65 -7.58 -2.61
N ALA A 145 -6.85 -7.20 -3.87
CA ALA A 145 -8.16 -6.87 -4.40
C ALA A 145 -8.55 -7.81 -5.53
N SER A 146 -9.80 -8.26 -5.55
CA SER A 146 -10.37 -9.07 -6.62
C SER A 146 -11.55 -8.34 -7.28
N SER A 147 -11.67 -8.45 -8.60
CA SER A 147 -12.79 -7.93 -9.39
C SER A 147 -13.91 -8.95 -9.57
#